data_AF-A0A956JDJ4-F1
#
_entry.id   AF-A0A956JDJ4-F1
#
_cell.length_a   1.000
_cell.length_b   1.000
_cell.length_c   1.000
_cell.angle_alpha   90.00
_cell.angle_beta   90.00
_cell.angle_gamma   90.00
#
_symmetry.space_group_name_H-M   'P 1'
#
loop_
_entity.id
_entity.type
_entity.pdbx_description
1 polymer ?
#
loop_
_entity_poly.entity_id
_entity_poly.type
_entity_poly.pdbx_seq_one_letter_code
_entity_poly.pdbx_strand_id
1 'polypeptide(L)'
;MALSLQTQWTLVASGLVAHADHVLTGEECERLMAMVDAEVDGDEYGDWMKTISDAEALEGLLKTLDKPPADSHRQILEDAWLMAVVDGERADEEIAVLERVAEVLGVEMLQLEFWREAWTQAQHDYAETVTAALAWVLGDGAELDDQAEDAISEFVGTLPTTHEHREALATAARGAQAFDAVEGRLRGLSMAQRRDAIRRLFVAASTNEELERWRRLGTAVRLSDEEIEKIAED
;
A
#
# COMPACT_ATOMS: atom_id res chain seq x y z
N MET A 1 6.64 19.49 -14.27
CA MET A 1 6.23 18.97 -15.59
C MET A 1 4.76 18.66 -15.40
N ALA A 2 3.83 19.25 -16.15
CA ALA A 2 2.42 19.13 -15.80
C ALA A 2 2.00 17.66 -15.63
N LEU A 3 1.42 17.34 -14.46
CA LEU A 3 1.01 15.97 -14.11
C LEU A 3 0.13 15.35 -15.19
N SER A 4 0.29 14.04 -15.39
CA SER A 4 -0.61 13.29 -16.26
C SER A 4 -2.05 13.39 -15.73
N LEU A 5 -3.04 13.36 -16.62
CA LEU A 5 -4.44 13.44 -16.20
C LEU A 5 -4.82 12.28 -15.25
N GLN A 6 -4.26 11.09 -15.50
CA GLN A 6 -4.42 9.95 -14.60
C GLN A 6 -3.88 10.26 -13.20
N THR A 7 -2.65 10.78 -13.09
CA THR A 7 -2.04 11.13 -11.80
C THR A 7 -2.88 12.18 -11.05
N GLN A 8 -3.35 13.22 -11.75
CA GLN A 8 -4.21 14.24 -11.15
C GLN A 8 -5.51 13.63 -10.58
N TRP A 9 -6.14 12.73 -11.34
CA TRP A 9 -7.33 12.02 -10.88
C TRP A 9 -7.06 11.09 -9.69
N THR A 10 -5.92 10.39 -9.68
CA THR A 10 -5.51 9.56 -8.55
C THR A 10 -5.32 10.41 -7.29
N LEU A 11 -4.61 11.54 -7.38
CA LEU A 11 -4.43 12.45 -6.24
C LEU A 11 -5.76 13.04 -5.74
N VAL A 12 -6.65 13.43 -6.66
CA VAL A 12 -7.97 13.95 -6.30
C VAL A 12 -8.84 12.88 -5.64
N ALA A 13 -8.90 11.68 -6.22
CA ALA A 13 -9.72 10.60 -5.69
C ALA A 13 -9.22 10.13 -4.30
N SER A 14 -7.92 9.86 -4.16
CA SER A 14 -7.33 9.47 -2.89
C SER A 14 -7.42 10.59 -1.85
N GLY A 15 -7.19 11.86 -2.25
CA GLY A 15 -7.36 13.00 -1.34
C GLY A 15 -8.78 13.13 -0.84
N LEU A 16 -9.79 13.02 -1.70
CA LEU A 16 -11.19 13.09 -1.27
C LEU A 16 -11.56 11.96 -0.30
N VAL A 17 -11.06 10.75 -0.55
CA VAL A 17 -11.24 9.61 0.37
C VAL A 17 -10.64 9.91 1.74
N ALA A 18 -9.39 10.39 1.79
CA ALA A 18 -8.71 10.76 3.04
C ALA A 18 -9.35 11.95 3.78
N HIS A 19 -10.26 12.70 3.14
CA HIS A 19 -11.00 13.80 3.77
C HIS A 19 -12.46 13.41 4.09
N ALA A 20 -12.85 12.16 3.90
CA ALA A 20 -14.25 11.74 3.96
C ALA A 20 -14.89 11.97 5.34
N ASP A 21 -14.12 11.81 6.42
CA ASP A 21 -14.55 12.00 7.81
C ASP A 21 -14.21 13.41 8.36
N HIS A 22 -13.65 14.28 7.52
CA HIS A 22 -13.14 15.61 7.86
C HIS A 22 -11.92 15.66 8.78
N VAL A 23 -11.21 14.54 8.96
CA VAL A 23 -10.01 14.44 9.79
C VAL A 23 -8.89 13.78 8.99
N LEU A 24 -7.98 14.58 8.44
CA LEU A 24 -6.78 14.04 7.82
C LEU A 24 -5.77 13.60 8.89
N THR A 25 -5.55 12.30 9.01
CA THR A 25 -4.57 11.72 9.94
C THR A 25 -3.13 11.90 9.45
N GLY A 26 -2.16 11.68 10.34
CA GLY A 26 -0.74 11.73 9.98
C GLY A 26 -0.36 10.71 8.91
N GLU A 27 -0.89 9.49 9.01
CA GLU A 27 -0.59 8.40 8.09
C GLU A 27 -1.16 8.65 6.69
N GLU A 28 -2.39 9.17 6.59
CA GLU A 28 -2.99 9.55 5.30
C GLU A 28 -2.25 10.73 4.66
N CYS A 29 -1.82 11.71 5.46
CA CYS A 29 -1.03 12.83 4.99
C CYS A 29 0.32 12.36 4.44
N GLU A 30 1.04 11.51 5.17
CA GLU A 30 2.30 10.90 4.71
C GLU A 30 2.10 10.09 3.43
N ARG A 31 1.00 9.34 3.32
CA ARG A 31 0.67 8.58 2.13
C ARG A 31 0.41 9.48 0.92
N LEU A 32 -0.37 10.54 1.10
CA LEU A 32 -0.64 11.53 0.06
C LEU A 32 0.64 12.25 -0.36
N MET A 33 1.50 12.64 0.58
CA MET A 33 2.81 13.23 0.30
C MET A 33 3.66 12.30 -0.56
N ALA A 34 3.76 11.02 -0.20
CA ALA A 34 4.52 10.03 -0.97
C ALA A 34 3.99 9.86 -2.41
N MET A 35 2.67 9.99 -2.61
CA MET A 35 2.06 9.96 -3.95
C MET A 35 2.42 11.20 -4.76
N VAL A 36 2.50 12.38 -4.13
CA VAL A 36 2.90 13.62 -4.81
C VAL A 36 4.40 13.63 -5.10
N ASP A 37 5.25 13.25 -4.15
CA ASP A 37 6.71 13.18 -4.28
C ASP A 37 7.14 12.25 -5.43
N ALA A 38 6.38 11.17 -5.67
CA ALA A 38 6.68 10.24 -6.75
C ALA A 38 6.47 10.83 -8.16
N GLU A 39 5.67 11.89 -8.26
CA GLU A 39 5.11 12.36 -9.53
C GLU A 39 5.41 13.85 -9.82
N VAL A 40 5.72 14.64 -8.79
CA VAL A 40 5.85 16.10 -8.86
C VAL A 40 7.16 16.56 -8.25
N ASP A 41 7.95 17.32 -9.01
CA ASP A 41 9.17 17.97 -8.55
C ASP A 41 9.01 19.49 -8.45
N GLY A 42 9.70 20.11 -7.49
CA GLY A 42 9.91 21.55 -7.43
C GLY A 42 8.67 22.35 -7.04
N ASP A 43 8.43 23.49 -7.70
CA ASP A 43 7.39 24.44 -7.29
C ASP A 43 5.95 23.88 -7.41
N GLU A 44 5.73 22.90 -8.29
CA GLU A 44 4.44 22.22 -8.45
C GLU A 44 4.07 21.38 -7.22
N TYR A 45 5.07 20.91 -6.45
CA TYR A 45 4.85 20.11 -5.24
C TYR A 45 4.07 20.90 -4.19
N GLY A 46 4.48 22.16 -3.94
CA GLY A 46 3.83 23.02 -2.96
C GLY A 46 2.36 23.32 -3.30
N ASP A 47 2.06 23.50 -4.58
CA ASP A 47 0.70 23.75 -5.07
C ASP A 47 -0.19 22.52 -4.90
N TRP A 48 0.33 21.33 -5.20
CA TRP A 48 -0.39 20.07 -4.96
C TRP A 48 -0.58 19.78 -3.49
N MET A 49 0.45 19.99 -2.66
CA MET A 49 0.33 19.85 -1.20
C MET A 49 -0.75 20.76 -0.61
N LYS A 50 -0.83 22.01 -1.09
CA LYS A 50 -1.89 22.92 -0.68
C LYS A 50 -3.27 22.40 -1.11
N THR A 51 -3.36 21.87 -2.32
CA THR A 51 -4.61 21.35 -2.89
C THR A 51 -5.10 20.11 -2.15
N ILE A 52 -4.25 19.10 -1.94
CA ILE A 52 -4.63 17.85 -1.26
C ILE A 52 -4.96 18.05 0.22
N SER A 53 -4.47 19.13 0.83
CA SER A 53 -4.84 19.51 2.21
C SER A 53 -6.21 20.20 2.32
N ASP A 54 -6.87 20.49 1.21
CA ASP A 54 -8.11 21.26 1.13
C ASP A 54 -9.21 20.45 0.40
N ALA A 55 -10.13 19.90 1.18
CA ALA A 55 -11.26 19.13 0.66
C ALA A 55 -12.12 19.94 -0.33
N GLU A 56 -12.33 21.24 -0.11
CA GLU A 56 -13.11 22.07 -1.04
C GLU A 56 -12.39 22.28 -2.37
N ALA A 57 -11.05 22.42 -2.33
CA ALA A 57 -10.23 22.50 -3.54
C ALA A 57 -10.30 21.20 -4.36
N LEU A 58 -10.19 20.05 -3.69
CA LEU A 58 -10.33 18.73 -4.31
C LEU A 58 -11.71 18.52 -4.95
N GLU A 59 -12.78 18.95 -4.27
CA GLU A 59 -14.14 18.96 -4.81
C GLU A 59 -14.30 19.84 -6.04
N GLY A 60 -13.64 20.99 -6.04
CA GLY A 60 -13.57 21.89 -7.19
C GLY A 60 -12.91 21.20 -8.38
N LEU A 61 -11.78 20.52 -8.15
CA LEU A 61 -11.08 19.77 -9.18
C LEU A 61 -11.90 18.59 -9.71
N LEU A 62 -12.53 17.79 -8.86
CA LEU A 62 -13.39 16.67 -9.28
C LEU A 62 -14.46 17.10 -10.30
N LYS A 63 -15.02 18.31 -10.15
CA LYS A 63 -16.06 18.86 -11.03
C LYS A 63 -15.53 19.46 -12.32
N THR A 64 -14.27 19.85 -12.37
CA THR A 64 -13.68 20.66 -13.44
C THR A 64 -12.62 19.93 -14.25
N LEU A 65 -12.02 18.87 -13.70
CA LEU A 65 -11.05 18.05 -14.39
C LEU A 65 -11.69 17.33 -15.58
N ASP A 66 -10.96 17.32 -16.68
CA ASP A 66 -11.31 16.50 -17.84
C ASP A 66 -11.35 15.03 -17.43
N LYS A 67 -12.29 14.26 -17.98
CA LYS A 67 -12.38 12.82 -17.66
C LYS A 67 -11.14 12.08 -18.18
N PRO A 68 -10.55 11.18 -17.38
CA PRO A 68 -9.40 10.42 -17.81
C PRO A 68 -9.85 9.27 -18.74
N PRO A 69 -8.93 8.68 -19.52
CA PRO A 69 -9.20 7.52 -20.35
C PRO A 69 -9.84 6.36 -19.57
N ALA A 70 -10.82 5.66 -20.15
CA ALA A 70 -11.61 4.62 -19.46
C ALA A 70 -10.77 3.46 -18.92
N ASP A 71 -9.65 3.15 -19.58
CA ASP A 71 -8.67 2.14 -19.16
C ASP A 71 -7.92 2.52 -17.87
N SER A 72 -7.88 3.81 -17.50
CA SER A 72 -7.26 4.29 -16.25
C SER A 72 -8.21 4.30 -15.04
N HIS A 73 -9.53 4.20 -15.26
CA HIS A 73 -10.55 4.35 -14.19
C HIS A 73 -10.35 3.34 -13.07
N ARG A 74 -10.07 2.08 -13.44
CA ARG A 74 -9.85 1.00 -12.48
C ARG A 74 -8.66 1.31 -11.56
N GLN A 75 -7.54 1.76 -12.12
CA GLN A 75 -6.34 2.06 -11.33
C GLN A 75 -6.56 3.25 -10.39
N ILE A 76 -7.20 4.32 -10.88
CA ILE A 76 -7.54 5.50 -10.06
C ILE A 76 -8.38 5.10 -8.85
N LEU A 77 -9.41 4.27 -9.07
CA LEU A 77 -10.30 3.82 -8.01
C LEU A 77 -9.62 2.82 -7.07
N GLU A 78 -8.70 1.99 -7.56
CA GLU A 78 -7.90 1.07 -6.73
C GLU A 78 -6.95 1.85 -5.80
N ASP A 79 -6.28 2.88 -6.30
CA ASP A 79 -5.40 3.73 -5.50
C ASP A 79 -6.17 4.54 -4.45
N ALA A 80 -7.38 5.00 -4.79
CA ALA A 80 -8.29 5.64 -3.84
C ALA A 80 -8.81 4.64 -2.78
N TRP A 81 -9.11 3.40 -3.18
CA TRP A 81 -9.49 2.34 -2.25
C TRP A 81 -8.38 1.93 -1.29
N LEU A 82 -7.12 1.96 -1.75
CA LEU A 82 -5.95 1.75 -0.90
C LEU A 82 -5.76 2.88 0.13
N MET A 83 -6.17 4.11 -0.19
CA MET A 83 -6.15 5.21 0.77
C MET A 83 -7.11 4.96 1.93
N ALA A 84 -8.30 4.44 1.63
CA ALA A 84 -9.35 4.17 2.62
C ALA A 84 -9.01 3.11 3.68
N VAL A 85 -7.81 2.52 3.67
CA VAL A 85 -7.39 1.50 4.65
C VAL A 85 -6.04 1.82 5.30
N VAL A 86 -5.57 3.05 5.12
CA VAL A 86 -4.29 3.50 5.66
C VAL A 86 -4.32 3.41 7.18
N ASP A 87 -5.34 3.98 7.82
CA ASP A 87 -5.52 3.94 9.27
C ASP A 87 -5.85 2.53 9.79
N GLY A 88 -6.40 1.65 8.94
CA GLY A 88 -6.73 0.26 9.25
C GLY A 88 -8.22 -0.03 9.36
N GLU A 89 -9.08 0.93 9.01
CA GLU A 89 -10.51 0.69 8.87
C GLU A 89 -10.94 0.93 7.43
N ARG A 90 -12.24 0.81 7.15
CA ARG A 90 -12.84 1.32 5.91
C ARG A 90 -14.20 1.86 6.30
N ALA A 91 -14.28 3.17 6.47
CA ALA A 91 -15.48 3.84 6.94
C ALA A 91 -16.54 3.93 5.83
N ASP A 92 -17.81 3.97 6.23
CA ASP A 92 -18.93 4.12 5.29
C ASP A 92 -18.83 5.46 4.53
N GLU A 93 -18.28 6.50 5.17
CA GLU A 93 -18.02 7.81 4.58
C GLU A 93 -16.99 7.75 3.44
N GLU A 94 -15.88 7.05 3.63
CA GLU A 94 -14.83 6.87 2.61
C GLU A 94 -15.36 6.07 1.42
N ILE A 95 -16.13 5.02 1.73
CA ILE A 95 -16.84 4.22 0.73
C ILE A 95 -17.78 5.10 -0.10
N ALA A 96 -18.58 5.95 0.54
CA ALA A 96 -19.52 6.84 -0.14
C ALA A 96 -18.79 7.86 -1.05
N VAL A 97 -17.62 8.33 -0.63
CA VAL A 97 -16.78 9.19 -1.48
C VAL A 97 -16.26 8.43 -2.70
N LEU A 98 -15.73 7.22 -2.52
CA LEU A 98 -15.24 6.39 -3.64
C LEU A 98 -16.36 6.09 -4.64
N GLU A 99 -17.55 5.75 -4.16
CA GLU A 99 -18.75 5.50 -4.96
C GLU A 99 -19.14 6.71 -5.81
N ARG A 100 -19.06 7.91 -5.23
CA ARG A 100 -19.30 9.17 -5.94
C ARG A 100 -18.23 9.46 -6.99
N VAL A 101 -16.96 9.19 -6.70
CA VAL A 101 -15.87 9.34 -7.69
C VAL A 101 -16.10 8.37 -8.86
N ALA A 102 -16.48 7.12 -8.57
CA ALA A 102 -16.80 6.13 -9.58
C ALA A 102 -17.98 6.55 -10.47
N GLU A 103 -19.03 7.14 -9.89
CA GLU A 103 -20.16 7.70 -10.66
C GLU A 103 -19.70 8.79 -11.63
N VAL A 104 -18.83 9.72 -11.19
CA VAL A 104 -18.29 10.77 -12.05
C VAL A 104 -17.47 10.18 -13.21
N LEU A 105 -16.70 9.12 -12.94
CA LEU A 105 -15.94 8.38 -13.98
C LEU A 105 -16.85 7.56 -14.90
N GLY A 106 -18.09 7.26 -14.49
CA GLY A 106 -19.05 6.47 -15.26
C GLY A 106 -18.90 4.96 -15.05
N VAL A 107 -18.37 4.54 -13.91
CA VAL A 107 -18.24 3.13 -13.50
C VAL A 107 -19.53 2.69 -12.82
N GLU A 108 -20.04 1.51 -13.19
CA GLU A 108 -21.26 0.97 -12.60
C GLU A 108 -21.02 0.48 -11.15
N MET A 109 -22.00 0.65 -10.27
CA MET A 109 -21.84 0.31 -8.85
C MET A 109 -21.54 -1.18 -8.62
N LEU A 110 -22.20 -2.06 -9.39
CA LEU A 110 -21.94 -3.50 -9.32
C LEU A 110 -20.51 -3.86 -9.78
N GLN A 111 -19.98 -3.10 -10.74
CA GLN A 111 -18.59 -3.27 -11.18
C GLN A 111 -17.61 -2.81 -10.11
N LEU A 112 -17.88 -1.67 -9.46
CA LEU A 112 -17.08 -1.18 -8.34
C LEU A 112 -17.09 -2.16 -7.16
N GLU A 113 -18.25 -2.73 -6.82
CA GLU A 113 -18.37 -3.75 -5.76
C GLU A 113 -17.48 -4.96 -6.04
N PHE A 114 -17.55 -5.53 -7.25
CA PHE A 114 -16.68 -6.63 -7.65
C PHE A 114 -15.18 -6.26 -7.59
N TRP A 115 -14.83 -5.03 -7.97
CA TRP A 115 -13.45 -4.55 -7.87
C TRP A 115 -12.99 -4.41 -6.42
N ARG A 116 -13.80 -3.81 -5.54
CA ARG A 116 -13.49 -3.66 -4.12
C ARG A 116 -13.19 -5.01 -3.47
N GLU A 117 -14.03 -6.02 -3.70
CA GLU A 117 -13.81 -7.38 -3.19
C GLU A 117 -12.46 -7.94 -3.67
N ALA A 118 -12.18 -7.84 -4.97
CA ALA A 118 -10.94 -8.34 -5.56
C ALA A 118 -9.70 -7.60 -5.00
N TRP A 119 -9.77 -6.27 -4.84
CA TRP A 119 -8.68 -5.47 -4.30
C TRP A 119 -8.45 -5.75 -2.81
N THR A 120 -9.52 -5.89 -2.03
CA THR A 120 -9.42 -6.29 -0.61
C THR A 120 -8.76 -7.65 -0.47
N GLN A 121 -9.17 -8.64 -1.28
CA GLN A 121 -8.52 -9.95 -1.26
C GLN A 121 -7.04 -9.86 -1.65
N ALA A 122 -6.71 -9.08 -2.70
CA ALA A 122 -5.33 -8.90 -3.12
C ALA A 122 -4.46 -8.22 -2.03
N GLN A 123 -5.02 -7.27 -1.28
CA GLN A 123 -4.37 -6.64 -0.13
C GLN A 123 -4.13 -7.65 0.99
N HIS A 124 -5.10 -8.52 1.26
CA HIS A 124 -4.96 -9.58 2.28
C HIS A 124 -3.87 -10.58 1.87
N ASP A 125 -3.93 -11.09 0.64
CA ASP A 125 -2.94 -12.03 0.10
C ASP A 125 -1.52 -11.44 0.14
N TYR A 126 -1.40 -10.15 -0.16
CA TYR A 126 -0.14 -9.41 -0.05
C TYR A 126 0.34 -9.35 1.40
N ALA A 127 -0.50 -8.87 2.32
CA ALA A 127 -0.14 -8.72 3.72
C ALA A 127 0.27 -10.06 4.36
N GLU A 128 -0.48 -11.13 4.11
CA GLU A 128 -0.13 -12.48 4.55
C GLU A 128 1.23 -12.94 4.00
N THR A 129 1.49 -12.67 2.72
CA THR A 129 2.73 -13.08 2.06
C THR A 129 3.93 -12.37 2.66
N VAL A 130 3.85 -11.06 2.88
CA VAL A 130 4.96 -10.29 3.44
C VAL A 130 5.17 -10.60 4.92
N THR A 131 4.10 -10.80 5.70
CA THR A 131 4.20 -11.24 7.10
C THR A 131 4.86 -12.61 7.22
N ALA A 132 4.47 -13.58 6.39
CA ALA A 132 5.11 -14.89 6.36
C ALA A 132 6.60 -14.80 5.97
N ALA A 133 6.93 -13.88 5.06
CA ALA A 133 8.33 -13.62 4.70
C ALA A 133 9.13 -13.03 5.86
N LEU A 134 8.56 -12.09 6.62
CA LEU A 134 9.22 -11.53 7.80
C LEU A 134 9.42 -12.59 8.88
N ALA A 135 8.41 -13.40 9.17
CA ALA A 135 8.54 -14.49 10.13
C ALA A 135 9.65 -15.48 9.74
N TRP A 136 9.84 -15.76 8.44
CA TRP A 136 11.00 -16.54 7.99
C TRP A 136 12.33 -15.79 8.16
N VAL A 137 12.39 -14.49 7.86
CA VAL A 137 13.61 -13.69 8.07
C VAL A 137 14.03 -13.70 9.54
N LEU A 138 13.08 -13.53 10.46
CA LEU A 138 13.35 -13.50 11.91
C LEU A 138 13.68 -14.90 12.46
N GLY A 139 12.93 -15.93 12.06
CA GLY A 139 13.02 -17.27 12.67
C GLY A 139 13.82 -18.33 11.89
N ASP A 140 14.22 -18.09 10.63
CA ASP A 140 14.79 -19.10 9.71
C ASP A 140 13.95 -20.39 9.63
N GLY A 141 12.63 -20.26 9.75
CA GLY A 141 11.69 -21.37 9.77
C GLY A 141 11.57 -22.11 11.10
N ALA A 142 12.14 -21.59 12.18
CA ALA A 142 11.80 -21.96 13.54
C ALA A 142 10.57 -21.18 14.06
N GLU A 143 10.08 -21.56 15.24
CA GLU A 143 9.13 -20.73 16.00
C GLU A 143 9.80 -19.43 16.44
N LEU A 144 9.02 -18.34 16.47
CA LEU A 144 9.49 -17.02 16.86
C LEU A 144 9.63 -16.91 18.37
N ASP A 145 10.63 -16.15 18.82
CA ASP A 145 10.73 -15.72 20.21
C ASP A 145 9.92 -14.43 20.45
N ASP A 146 9.79 -14.03 21.72
CA ASP A 146 9.01 -12.85 22.11
C ASP A 146 9.46 -11.57 21.38
N GLN A 147 10.77 -11.42 21.14
CA GLN A 147 11.31 -10.25 20.42
C GLN A 147 10.88 -10.24 18.95
N ALA A 148 10.93 -11.40 18.28
CA ALA A 148 10.44 -11.54 16.92
C ALA A 148 8.91 -11.39 16.83
N GLU A 149 8.16 -11.84 17.84
CA GLU A 149 6.70 -11.60 17.91
C GLU A 149 6.36 -10.10 18.03
N ASP A 150 7.11 -9.35 18.83
CA ASP A 150 6.95 -7.90 18.95
C ASP A 150 7.26 -7.20 17.61
N ALA A 151 8.36 -7.59 16.95
CA ALA A 151 8.74 -7.05 15.63
C ALA A 151 7.69 -7.35 14.56
N ILE A 152 7.09 -8.55 14.57
CA ILE A 152 5.96 -8.89 13.69
C ILE A 152 4.76 -7.99 13.99
N SER A 153 4.43 -7.77 15.26
CA SER A 153 3.26 -6.98 15.66
C SER A 153 3.39 -5.52 15.22
N GLU A 154 4.57 -4.92 15.37
CA GLU A 154 4.88 -3.60 14.84
C GLU A 154 4.79 -3.59 13.31
N PHE A 155 5.38 -4.59 12.66
CA PHE A 155 5.40 -4.71 11.21
C PHE A 155 4.01 -4.79 10.58
N VAL A 156 3.14 -5.67 11.09
CA VAL A 156 1.78 -5.82 10.54
C VAL A 156 0.95 -4.55 10.72
N GLY A 157 1.26 -3.75 11.75
CA GLY A 157 0.69 -2.42 11.96
C GLY A 157 0.82 -1.50 10.74
N THR A 158 1.89 -1.68 9.95
CA THR A 158 2.22 -0.84 8.77
C THR A 158 1.66 -1.37 7.44
N LEU A 159 0.99 -2.53 7.45
CA LEU A 159 0.51 -3.17 6.24
C LEU A 159 -0.86 -2.58 5.82
N PRO A 160 -1.09 -2.37 4.50
CA PRO A 160 -2.32 -1.76 3.99
C PRO A 160 -3.47 -2.77 4.00
N THR A 161 -3.95 -3.09 5.20
CA THR A 161 -5.05 -4.00 5.48
C THR A 161 -5.76 -3.60 6.78
N THR A 162 -6.90 -4.21 7.09
CA THR A 162 -7.74 -3.80 8.22
C THR A 162 -7.12 -4.20 9.56
N HIS A 163 -7.45 -3.50 10.65
CA HIS A 163 -7.02 -3.84 12.01
C HIS A 163 -7.32 -5.30 12.38
N GLU A 164 -8.54 -5.76 12.10
CA GLU A 164 -8.94 -7.16 12.32
C GLU A 164 -7.99 -8.14 11.60
N HIS A 165 -7.63 -7.84 10.35
CA HIS A 165 -6.71 -8.68 9.61
C HIS A 165 -5.27 -8.58 10.14
N ARG A 166 -4.80 -7.38 10.55
CA ARG A 166 -3.48 -7.20 11.19
C ARG A 166 -3.35 -8.06 12.46
N GLU A 167 -4.39 -8.11 13.30
CA GLU A 167 -4.42 -8.97 14.50
C GLU A 167 -4.34 -10.47 14.16
N ALA A 168 -5.09 -10.90 13.13
CA ALA A 168 -5.05 -12.28 12.64
C ALA A 168 -3.67 -12.65 12.10
N LEU A 169 -3.01 -11.73 11.37
CA LEU A 169 -1.66 -11.90 10.83
C LEU A 169 -0.61 -12.08 11.92
N ALA A 170 -0.62 -11.21 12.94
CA ALA A 170 0.32 -11.31 14.07
C ALA A 170 0.21 -12.67 14.78
N THR A 171 -1.02 -13.20 14.91
CA THR A 171 -1.25 -14.52 15.49
C THR A 171 -0.73 -15.64 14.58
N ALA A 172 -1.03 -15.58 13.28
CA ALA A 172 -0.66 -16.60 12.31
C ALA A 172 0.86 -16.70 12.10
N ALA A 173 1.58 -15.57 12.21
CA ALA A 173 3.02 -15.46 11.99
C ALA A 173 3.88 -16.25 12.99
N ARG A 174 3.33 -16.62 14.16
CA ARG A 174 4.03 -17.38 15.21
C ARG A 174 4.43 -18.79 14.76
N GLY A 175 3.72 -19.34 13.77
CA GLY A 175 4.03 -20.64 13.21
C GLY A 175 5.29 -20.61 12.35
N ALA A 176 6.08 -21.69 12.40
CA ALA A 176 7.24 -21.91 11.54
C ALA A 176 6.90 -21.72 10.04
N GLN A 177 7.68 -20.89 9.36
CA GLN A 177 7.52 -20.62 7.92
C GLN A 177 8.61 -21.34 7.12
N ALA A 178 8.23 -22.18 6.15
CA ALA A 178 9.20 -22.83 5.28
C ALA A 178 9.67 -21.88 4.17
N PHE A 179 10.98 -21.82 3.91
CA PHE A 179 11.57 -20.97 2.87
C PHE A 179 10.91 -21.16 1.50
N ASP A 180 10.75 -22.41 1.04
CA ASP A 180 10.17 -22.71 -0.28
C ASP A 180 8.71 -22.21 -0.42
N ALA A 181 7.95 -22.23 0.68
CA ALA A 181 6.58 -21.73 0.70
C ALA A 181 6.56 -20.20 0.60
N VAL A 182 7.41 -19.52 1.36
CA VAL A 182 7.58 -18.06 1.32
C VAL A 182 8.07 -17.60 -0.05
N GLU A 183 9.10 -18.25 -0.59
CA GLU A 183 9.64 -17.97 -1.93
C GLU A 183 8.56 -18.11 -3.01
N GLY A 184 7.77 -19.19 -2.95
CA GLY A 184 6.67 -19.45 -3.88
C GLY A 184 5.62 -18.34 -3.86
N ARG A 185 5.19 -17.91 -2.66
CA ARG A 185 4.22 -16.82 -2.49
C ARG A 185 4.77 -15.49 -3.02
N LEU A 186 5.98 -15.11 -2.62
CA LEU A 186 6.61 -13.86 -3.07
C LEU A 186 6.81 -13.81 -4.60
N ARG A 187 7.15 -14.95 -5.23
CA ARG A 187 7.24 -15.03 -6.70
C ARG A 187 5.91 -14.88 -7.41
N GLY A 188 4.79 -15.17 -6.74
CA GLY A 188 3.44 -14.93 -7.24
C GLY A 188 3.07 -13.46 -7.31
N LEU A 189 3.75 -12.60 -6.54
CA LEU A 189 3.51 -11.15 -6.55
C LEU A 189 4.03 -10.50 -7.84
N SER A 190 3.43 -9.36 -8.20
CA SER A 190 3.97 -8.48 -9.24
C SER A 190 5.38 -8.00 -8.88
N MET A 191 6.13 -7.51 -9.87
CA MET A 191 7.49 -7.01 -9.61
C MET A 191 7.49 -5.81 -8.66
N ALA A 192 6.50 -4.91 -8.79
CA ALA A 192 6.37 -3.75 -7.90
C ALA A 192 6.11 -4.19 -6.45
N GLN A 193 5.18 -5.14 -6.24
CA GLN A 193 4.90 -5.70 -4.92
C GLN A 193 6.11 -6.45 -4.34
N ARG A 194 6.90 -7.16 -5.16
CA ARG A 194 8.14 -7.78 -4.68
C ARG A 194 9.14 -6.76 -4.17
N ARG A 195 9.35 -5.66 -4.90
CA ARG A 195 10.26 -4.59 -4.46
C ARG A 195 9.77 -3.94 -3.17
N ASP A 196 8.46 -3.65 -3.08
CA ASP A 196 7.86 -3.11 -1.84
C ASP A 196 8.04 -4.07 -0.66
N ALA A 197 7.71 -5.36 -0.85
CA ALA A 197 7.88 -6.38 0.17
C ALA A 197 9.34 -6.47 0.65
N ILE A 198 10.30 -6.56 -0.27
CA ILE A 198 11.73 -6.65 0.08
C ILE A 198 12.20 -5.38 0.80
N ARG A 199 11.74 -4.18 0.42
CA ARG A 199 12.05 -2.94 1.14
C ARG A 199 11.50 -2.96 2.57
N ARG A 200 10.23 -3.35 2.74
CA ARG A 200 9.60 -3.44 4.07
C ARG A 200 10.32 -4.44 4.97
N LEU A 201 10.72 -5.59 4.42
CA LEU A 201 11.49 -6.61 5.15
C LEU A 201 12.90 -6.12 5.54
N PHE A 202 13.52 -5.27 4.72
CA PHE A 202 14.82 -4.67 5.05
C PHE A 202 14.71 -3.77 6.28
N VAL A 203 13.70 -2.88 6.31
CA VAL A 203 13.45 -1.96 7.43
C VAL A 203 13.19 -2.71 8.73
N ALA A 204 12.50 -3.86 8.66
CA ALA A 204 12.19 -4.69 9.83
C ALA A 204 13.37 -5.57 10.29
N ALA A 205 14.37 -5.81 9.44
CA ALA A 205 15.54 -6.60 9.79
C ALA A 205 16.52 -5.78 10.64
N SER A 206 16.89 -6.31 11.80
CA SER A 206 17.65 -5.63 12.84
C SER A 206 19.04 -6.23 13.08
N THR A 207 19.25 -7.49 12.68
CA THR A 207 20.52 -8.21 12.87
C THR A 207 21.21 -8.55 11.54
N ASN A 208 22.53 -8.80 11.59
CA ASN A 208 23.28 -9.23 10.40
C ASN A 208 22.74 -10.57 9.84
N GLU A 209 22.30 -11.48 10.70
CA GLU A 209 21.72 -12.76 10.27
C GLU A 209 20.39 -12.57 9.56
N GLU A 210 19.52 -11.69 10.08
CA GLU A 210 18.27 -11.30 9.42
C GLU A 210 18.54 -10.63 8.08
N LEU A 211 19.54 -9.75 7.99
CA LEU A 211 19.94 -9.10 6.73
C LEU A 211 20.49 -10.09 5.69
N GLU A 212 21.24 -11.11 6.11
CA GLU A 212 21.69 -12.18 5.22
C GLU A 212 20.50 -13.00 4.67
N ARG A 213 19.52 -13.33 5.54
CA ARG A 213 18.28 -14.01 5.16
C ARG A 213 17.42 -13.15 4.23
N TRP A 214 17.25 -11.87 4.56
CA TRP A 214 16.58 -10.89 3.72
C TRP A 214 17.19 -10.82 2.31
N ARG A 215 18.52 -10.71 2.21
CA ARG A 215 19.23 -10.70 0.92
C ARG A 215 18.99 -11.99 0.15
N ARG A 216 19.01 -13.15 0.84
CA ARG A 216 18.68 -14.45 0.24
C ARG A 216 17.27 -14.47 -0.34
N LEU A 217 16.27 -13.89 0.34
CA LEU A 217 14.91 -13.75 -0.22
C LEU A 217 14.92 -12.85 -1.46
N GLY A 218 15.57 -11.68 -1.40
CA GLY A 218 15.68 -10.76 -2.53
C GLY A 218 16.18 -11.44 -3.81
N THR A 219 17.27 -12.21 -3.71
CA THR A 219 17.80 -12.99 -4.83
C THR A 219 16.82 -14.08 -5.28
N ALA A 220 16.20 -14.80 -4.34
CA ALA A 220 15.26 -15.88 -4.64
C ALA A 220 14.02 -15.39 -5.41
N VAL A 221 13.56 -14.16 -5.15
CA VAL A 221 12.39 -13.58 -5.82
C VAL A 221 12.74 -12.84 -7.13
N ARG A 222 13.98 -13.02 -7.61
CA ARG A 222 14.53 -12.50 -8.86
C ARG A 222 14.70 -10.98 -8.90
N LEU A 223 15.02 -10.36 -7.76
CA LEU A 223 15.62 -9.03 -7.79
C LEU A 223 17.10 -9.18 -8.15
N SER A 224 17.61 -8.22 -8.93
CA SER A 224 19.04 -8.12 -9.20
C SER A 224 19.80 -7.64 -7.97
N ASP A 225 21.11 -7.94 -7.91
CA ASP A 225 21.96 -7.48 -6.81
C ASP A 225 21.95 -5.94 -6.71
N GLU A 226 21.93 -5.24 -7.85
CA GLU A 226 21.83 -3.77 -7.90
C GLU A 226 20.51 -3.26 -7.29
N GLU A 227 19.38 -3.93 -7.53
CA GLU A 227 18.10 -3.57 -6.90
C GLU A 227 18.11 -3.80 -5.39
N ILE A 228 18.71 -4.89 -4.94
CA ILE A 228 18.83 -5.21 -3.52
C ILE A 228 19.76 -4.21 -2.83
N GLU A 229 20.88 -3.86 -3.46
CA GLU A 229 21.81 -2.84 -2.97
C GLU A 229 21.13 -1.48 -2.86
N LYS A 230 20.39 -1.07 -3.89
CA LYS A 230 19.63 0.18 -3.86
C LYS A 230 18.61 0.22 -2.71
N ILE A 231 17.89 -0.88 -2.48
CA ILE A 231 16.94 -0.98 -1.36
C ILE A 231 17.65 -0.85 -0.01
N ALA A 232 18.90 -1.29 0.12
CA ALA A 232 19.66 -1.17 1.36
C ALA A 232 20.28 0.22 1.58
N GLU A 233 20.32 1.07 0.55
CA GLU A 233 20.87 2.43 0.59
C GLU A 233 19.78 3.50 0.82
N ASP A 234 18.54 3.22 0.41
CA ASP A 234 17.33 4.06 0.59
C ASP A 234 16.78 3.97 2.03
#